data_AF-A0A2T0S5D7-F1
#
_entry.id   AF-A0A2T0S5D7-F1
#
_cell.length_a   1.000
_cell.length_b   1.000
_cell.length_c   1.000
_cell.angle_alpha   90.00
_cell.angle_beta   90.00
_cell.angle_gamma   90.00
#
_symmetry.space_group_name_H-M   'P 1'
#
loop_
_entity.id
_entity.type
_entity.pdbx_description
1 polymer ?
#
loop_
_entity_poly.entity_id
_entity_poly.type
_entity_poly.pdbx_seq_one_letter_code
_entity_poly.pdbx_strand_id
1 'polypeptide(L)'
;MDTTIDQTNLRQVLADQIPEAGNTFNALPGGTSVFATLHKLYEVTSVLAHQNRFRAVKHCLLAAEDILLHAEPRISNALCTVYIVQLSRLLDKRDSRSDVIRYMLPRAIKTEYCRQLTTCLP
;
A
#
# COMPACT_ATOMS: atom_id res chain seq x y z
N MET A 1 -18.39 9.48 -0.78
CA MET A 1 -18.59 8.19 -1.45
C MET A 1 -18.61 7.14 -0.35
N ASP A 2 -19.80 6.67 0.03
CA ASP A 2 -20.00 5.66 1.08
C ASP A 2 -19.96 4.25 0.47
N THR A 3 -18.82 3.87 -0.10
CA THR A 3 -18.66 2.52 -0.63
C THR A 3 -17.47 1.90 0.08
N THR A 4 -17.78 1.03 1.04
CA THR A 4 -16.79 0.23 1.75
C THR A 4 -15.98 -0.58 0.74
N ILE A 5 -14.65 -0.53 0.85
CA ILE A 5 -13.76 -1.34 0.00
C ILE A 5 -13.84 -2.79 0.50
N ASP A 6 -14.24 -3.69 -0.39
CA ASP A 6 -14.42 -5.12 -0.13
C ASP A 6 -13.55 -5.95 -1.09
N GLN A 7 -13.60 -7.28 -0.94
CA GLN A 7 -12.75 -8.17 -1.75
C GLN A 7 -13.09 -8.09 -3.25
N THR A 8 -14.33 -7.77 -3.60
CA THR A 8 -14.80 -7.74 -4.99
C THR A 8 -14.35 -6.48 -5.71
N ASN A 9 -14.27 -5.34 -5.01
CA ASN A 9 -13.94 -4.05 -5.60
C ASN A 9 -12.47 -3.61 -5.38
N LEU A 10 -11.73 -4.24 -4.44
CA LEU A 10 -10.35 -3.87 -4.08
C LEU A 10 -9.42 -3.70 -5.30
N ARG A 11 -9.47 -4.63 -6.25
CA ARG A 11 -8.63 -4.58 -7.45
C ARG A 11 -8.95 -3.39 -8.34
N GLN A 12 -10.24 -3.10 -8.52
CA GLN A 12 -10.71 -2.00 -9.34
C GLN A 12 -10.30 -0.67 -8.71
N VAL A 13 -10.51 -0.53 -7.39
CA VAL A 13 -10.08 0.64 -6.61
C VAL A 13 -8.59 0.90 -6.78
N LEU A 14 -7.75 -0.14 -6.66
CA LEU A 14 -6.31 0.00 -6.88
C LEU A 14 -5.95 0.39 -8.31
N ALA A 15 -6.64 -0.15 -9.32
CA ALA A 15 -6.40 0.19 -10.70
C ALA A 15 -6.75 1.65 -11.02
N ASP A 16 -7.84 2.16 -10.44
CA ASP A 16 -8.32 3.53 -10.64
C ASP A 16 -7.46 4.55 -9.89
N GLN A 17 -7.02 4.21 -8.68
CA GLN A 17 -6.21 5.11 -7.84
C GLN A 17 -4.72 5.10 -8.19
N ILE A 18 -4.23 4.08 -8.91
CA ILE A 18 -2.83 3.97 -9.32
C ILE A 18 -2.76 3.79 -10.85
N PRO A 19 -2.99 4.85 -11.63
CA PRO A 19 -3.01 4.77 -13.09
C PRO A 19 -1.72 4.19 -13.69
N GLU A 20 -0.57 4.44 -13.04
CA GLU A 20 0.73 3.93 -13.47
C GLU A 20 0.86 2.41 -13.41
N ALA A 21 0.02 1.74 -12.63
CA ALA A 21 0.00 0.30 -12.44
C ALA A 21 -1.39 -0.32 -12.69
N GLY A 22 -2.34 0.43 -13.25
CA GLY A 22 -3.71 -0.05 -13.48
C GLY A 22 -3.74 -1.35 -14.27
N ASN A 23 -2.94 -1.45 -15.34
CA ASN A 23 -2.80 -2.69 -16.12
C ASN A 23 -2.27 -3.87 -15.30
N THR A 24 -1.38 -3.62 -14.34
CA THR A 24 -0.82 -4.64 -13.45
C THR A 24 -1.90 -5.24 -12.54
N PHE A 25 -2.80 -4.41 -12.01
CA PHE A 25 -3.91 -4.88 -11.17
C PHE A 25 -5.05 -5.49 -11.99
N ASN A 26 -5.29 -4.99 -13.21
CA ASN A 26 -6.28 -5.55 -14.13
C ASN A 26 -5.85 -6.92 -14.68
N ALA A 27 -4.55 -7.15 -14.85
CA ALA A 27 -4.00 -8.43 -15.29
C ALA A 27 -4.00 -9.53 -14.21
N LEU A 28 -4.35 -9.23 -12.95
CA LEU A 28 -4.43 -10.26 -11.91
C LEU A 28 -5.55 -11.27 -12.23
N PRO A 29 -5.33 -12.57 -11.99
CA PRO A 29 -6.36 -13.60 -12.21
C PRO A 29 -7.65 -13.32 -11.41
N GLY A 30 -8.79 -13.74 -11.97
CA GLY A 30 -10.04 -13.78 -11.21
C GLY A 30 -9.89 -14.65 -9.97
N GLY A 31 -10.39 -14.19 -8.82
CA GLY A 31 -10.24 -14.90 -7.54
C GLY A 31 -8.91 -14.69 -6.82
N THR A 32 -8.03 -13.78 -7.29
CA THR A 32 -6.83 -13.38 -6.54
C THR A 32 -7.20 -12.94 -5.12
N SER A 33 -6.51 -13.49 -4.11
CA SER A 33 -6.80 -13.18 -2.72
C SER A 33 -6.45 -11.74 -2.36
N VAL A 34 -7.06 -11.23 -1.29
CA VAL A 34 -6.74 -9.91 -0.72
C VAL A 34 -5.24 -9.81 -0.41
N PHE A 35 -4.67 -10.82 0.24
CA PHE A 35 -3.24 -10.86 0.58
C PHE A 35 -2.34 -10.78 -0.66
N ALA A 36 -2.66 -11.53 -1.72
CA ALA A 36 -1.90 -11.49 -2.97
C ALA A 36 -2.02 -10.14 -3.68
N THR A 37 -3.20 -9.52 -3.64
CA THR A 37 -3.44 -8.19 -4.20
C THR A 37 -2.63 -7.11 -3.48
N LEU A 38 -2.60 -7.16 -2.15
CA LEU A 38 -1.82 -6.24 -1.31
C LEU A 38 -0.31 -6.48 -1.40
N HIS A 39 0.11 -7.74 -1.60
CA HIS A 39 1.50 -8.06 -1.93
C HIS A 39 1.90 -7.41 -3.27
N LYS A 40 1.04 -7.52 -4.29
CA LYS A 40 1.25 -6.88 -5.59
C LYS A 40 1.31 -5.36 -5.45
N LEU A 41 0.48 -4.76 -4.60
CA LEU A 41 0.56 -3.32 -4.29
C LEU A 41 1.95 -2.94 -3.76
N TYR A 42 2.50 -3.71 -2.81
CA TYR A 42 3.86 -3.47 -2.32
C TYR A 42 4.92 -3.64 -3.42
N GLU A 43 4.84 -4.68 -4.24
CA GLU A 43 5.77 -4.88 -5.36
C GLU A 43 5.77 -3.68 -6.30
N VAL A 44 4.59 -3.16 -6.66
CA VAL A 44 4.43 -1.96 -7.48
C VAL A 44 5.08 -0.75 -6.79
N THR A 45 4.77 -0.50 -5.51
CA THR A 45 5.37 0.60 -4.74
C THR A 45 6.90 0.51 -4.74
N SER A 46 7.44 -0.68 -4.50
CA SER A 46 8.87 -0.94 -4.49
C SER A 46 9.50 -0.67 -5.85
N VAL A 47 8.95 -1.20 -6.94
CA VAL A 47 9.47 -0.97 -8.30
C VAL A 47 9.46 0.52 -8.65
N LEU A 48 8.36 1.23 -8.38
CA LEU A 48 8.26 2.67 -8.63
C LEU A 48 9.25 3.48 -7.80
N ALA A 49 9.49 3.08 -6.55
CA ALA A 49 10.51 3.68 -5.70
C ALA A 49 11.93 3.47 -6.25
N HIS A 50 12.25 2.26 -6.74
CA HIS A 50 13.56 2.00 -7.36
C HIS A 50 13.77 2.79 -8.65
N GLN A 51 12.69 3.08 -9.38
CA GLN A 51 12.70 3.93 -10.58
C GLN A 51 12.65 5.44 -10.27
N ASN A 52 12.69 5.85 -9.00
CA ASN A 52 12.53 7.24 -8.56
C ASN A 52 11.21 7.91 -9.04
N ARG A 53 10.16 7.11 -9.32
CA ARG A 53 8.85 7.60 -9.75
C ARG A 53 8.00 8.00 -8.54
N PHE A 54 8.48 8.95 -7.75
CA PHE A 54 7.88 9.29 -6.44
C PHE A 54 6.44 9.78 -6.50
N ARG A 55 6.01 10.41 -7.61
CA ARG A 55 4.59 10.74 -7.82
C ARG A 55 3.70 9.48 -7.83
N ALA A 56 4.14 8.43 -8.53
CA ALA A 56 3.42 7.17 -8.60
C ALA A 56 3.49 6.41 -7.26
N VAL A 57 4.63 6.50 -6.55
CA VAL A 57 4.74 5.99 -5.17
C VAL A 57 3.71 6.68 -4.26
N LYS A 58 3.53 8.00 -4.38
CA LYS A 58 2.52 8.73 -3.62
C LYS A 58 1.10 8.22 -3.92
N HIS A 59 0.75 7.92 -5.17
CA HIS A 59 -0.54 7.29 -5.49
C HIS A 59 -0.71 5.95 -4.76
N CYS A 60 0.32 5.11 -4.74
CA CYS A 60 0.27 3.83 -4.02
C CYS A 60 0.07 4.02 -2.51
N LEU A 61 0.73 5.02 -1.92
CA LEU A 61 0.58 5.32 -0.49
C LEU A 61 -0.80 5.88 -0.15
N LEU A 62 -1.36 6.75 -1.01
CA LEU A 62 -2.71 7.27 -0.85
C LEU A 62 -3.75 6.17 -1.01
N ALA A 63 -3.58 5.26 -1.97
CA ALA A 63 -4.46 4.12 -2.13
C ALA A 63 -4.42 3.18 -0.92
N ALA A 64 -3.23 2.96 -0.34
CA ALA A 64 -3.11 2.23 0.90
C ALA A 64 -3.82 2.96 2.07
N GLU A 65 -3.72 4.29 2.17
CA GLU A 65 -4.44 5.06 3.19
C GLU A 65 -5.96 4.92 3.03
N ASP A 66 -6.47 5.02 1.81
CA ASP A 66 -7.89 4.86 1.51
C ASP A 66 -8.39 3.46 1.91
N ILE A 67 -7.64 2.41 1.57
CA ILE A 67 -7.93 1.03 2.01
C ILE A 67 -7.90 0.92 3.53
N LEU A 68 -6.94 1.54 4.21
CA LEU A 68 -6.83 1.47 5.66
C LEU A 68 -8.05 2.10 6.36
N LEU A 69 -8.58 3.19 5.81
CA LEU A 69 -9.66 3.98 6.41
C LEU A 69 -11.06 3.50 6.02
N HIS A 70 -11.22 2.96 4.81
CA HIS A 70 -12.53 2.72 4.21
C HIS A 70 -12.80 1.26 3.80
N ALA A 71 -11.83 0.36 3.96
CA ALA A 71 -12.06 -1.06 3.69
C ALA A 71 -12.69 -1.82 4.86
N GLU A 72 -13.29 -2.97 4.53
CA GLU A 72 -13.73 -3.93 5.55
C GLU A 72 -12.57 -4.35 6.47
N PRO A 73 -12.82 -4.65 7.76
CA PRO A 73 -11.79 -4.96 8.74
C PRO A 73 -10.81 -6.06 8.31
N ARG A 74 -11.27 -7.04 7.53
CA ARG A 74 -10.42 -8.11 7.02
C ARG A 74 -9.35 -7.58 6.05
N ILE A 75 -9.69 -6.61 5.21
CA ILE A 75 -8.79 -6.04 4.20
C ILE A 75 -7.84 -5.03 4.84
N SER A 76 -8.34 -4.17 5.73
CA SER A 76 -7.48 -3.23 6.47
C SER A 76 -6.47 -3.98 7.35
N ASN A 77 -6.87 -5.06 8.03
CA ASN A 77 -5.94 -5.93 8.74
C ASN A 77 -4.91 -6.57 7.81
N ALA A 78 -5.34 -7.10 6.65
CA ALA A 78 -4.42 -7.66 5.67
C ALA A 78 -3.43 -6.61 5.12
N LEU A 79 -3.87 -5.35 4.95
CA LEU A 79 -3.01 -4.23 4.56
C LEU A 79 -1.94 -3.97 5.62
N CYS A 80 -2.34 -3.93 6.89
CA CYS A 80 -1.40 -3.77 8.00
C CYS A 80 -0.36 -4.89 8.02
N THR A 81 -0.78 -6.15 7.89
CA THR A 81 0.12 -7.32 7.98
C THR A 81 1.01 -7.51 6.74
N VAL A 82 0.53 -7.14 5.55
CA VAL A 82 1.28 -7.38 4.30
C VAL A 82 1.96 -6.11 3.83
N TYR A 83 1.19 -5.05 3.56
CA TYR A 83 1.72 -3.87 2.89
C TYR A 83 2.56 -3.01 3.84
N ILE A 84 2.05 -2.67 5.02
CA ILE A 84 2.74 -1.77 5.96
C ILE A 84 4.01 -2.44 6.52
N VAL A 85 3.94 -3.74 6.86
CA VAL A 85 5.11 -4.53 7.27
C VAL A 85 6.17 -4.61 6.18
N GLN A 86 5.80 -4.71 4.90
CA GLN A 86 6.81 -4.72 3.83
C GLN A 86 7.32 -3.31 3.51
N LEU A 87 6.47 -2.28 3.64
CA LEU A 87 6.87 -0.89 3.50
C LEU A 87 7.95 -0.52 4.52
N SER A 88 7.91 -1.04 5.76
CA SER A 88 8.97 -0.80 6.75
C SER A 88 10.34 -1.22 6.23
N ARG A 89 10.44 -2.38 5.57
CA ARG A 89 11.68 -2.88 4.97
C ARG A 89 12.21 -1.96 3.87
N LEU A 90 11.32 -1.28 3.13
CA LEU A 90 11.72 -0.29 2.14
C LEU A 90 12.24 0.99 2.80
N LEU A 91 11.60 1.41 3.90
CA LEU A 91 11.97 2.59 4.67
C LEU A 91 13.24 2.41 5.52
N ASP A 92 13.60 1.18 5.87
CA ASP A 92 14.74 0.86 6.74
C ASP A 92 16.07 0.76 5.98
N LYS A 93 16.07 0.85 4.63
CA LYS A 93 17.28 0.84 3.80
C LYS A 93 18.20 2.05 4.00
N ARG A 94 17.76 3.10 4.71
CA ARG A 94 18.52 4.32 5.04
C ARG A 94 19.22 4.95 3.83
N ASP A 95 18.52 5.00 2.71
CA ASP A 95 18.96 5.73 1.52
C ASP A 95 18.10 6.97 1.25
N SER A 96 18.53 7.83 0.34
CA SER A 96 17.80 9.07 0.02
C SER A 96 16.38 8.84 -0.48
N ARG A 97 16.07 7.66 -1.04
CA ARG A 97 14.72 7.30 -1.48
C ARG A 97 13.84 7.04 -0.27
N SER A 98 14.36 6.34 0.73
CA SER A 98 13.64 6.07 1.98
C SER A 98 13.25 7.36 2.71
N ASP A 99 14.09 8.39 2.70
CA ASP A 99 13.77 9.70 3.28
C ASP A 99 12.62 10.40 2.53
N VAL A 100 12.66 10.37 1.20
CA VAL A 100 11.59 10.94 0.36
C VAL A 100 10.27 10.19 0.61
N ILE A 101 10.30 8.85 0.69
CA ILE A 101 9.10 8.05 0.95
C ILE A 101 8.56 8.34 2.36
N ARG A 102 9.43 8.47 3.38
CA ARG A 102 9.04 8.87 4.75
C ARG A 102 8.32 10.22 4.76
N TYR A 103 8.79 11.18 3.96
CA TYR A 103 8.15 12.50 3.82
C TYR A 103 6.80 12.44 3.12
N MET A 104 6.59 11.46 2.24
CA MET A 104 5.34 11.29 1.50
C MET A 104 4.30 10.43 2.24
N LEU A 105 4.65 9.81 3.37
CA LEU A 105 3.74 8.93 4.10
C LEU A 105 2.46 9.69 4.50
N PRO A 106 1.28 9.21 4.07
CA PRO A 106 0.03 9.75 4.53
C PRO A 106 -0.17 9.50 6.04
N ARG A 107 -1.04 10.29 6.67
CA ARG A 107 -1.14 10.34 8.13
C ARG A 107 -1.50 8.99 8.72
N ALA A 108 -2.51 8.31 8.18
CA ALA A 108 -2.98 7.03 8.74
C ALA A 108 -1.91 5.93 8.59
N ILE A 109 -1.25 5.88 7.43
CA ILE A 109 -0.15 4.93 7.16
C ILE A 109 1.03 5.21 8.10
N LYS A 110 1.40 6.48 8.28
CA LYS A 110 2.47 6.88 9.21
C LYS A 110 2.13 6.47 10.64
N THR A 111 0.91 6.73 11.10
CA THR A 111 0.45 6.34 12.44
C THR A 111 0.54 4.84 12.63
N GLU A 112 0.06 4.04 11.68
CA GLU A 112 0.10 2.57 11.78
C GLU A 112 1.52 2.02 11.68
N TYR A 113 2.37 2.57 10.81
CA TYR A 113 3.79 2.24 10.74
C TYR A 113 4.50 2.50 12.08
N CYS A 114 4.30 3.69 12.66
CA CYS A 114 4.85 4.04 13.98
C CYS A 114 4.33 3.11 15.08
N ARG A 115 3.02 2.79 15.07
CA ARG A 115 2.42 1.85 16.01
C ARG A 115 3.11 0.49 15.93
N GLN A 116 3.27 -0.06 14.72
CA GLN A 116 3.91 -1.35 14.50
C GLN A 116 5.38 -1.36 14.98
N LEU A 117 6.14 -0.30 14.74
CA LEU A 117 7.50 -0.17 15.28
C LEU A 117 7.51 -0.22 16.82
N THR A 118 6.60 0.51 17.47
CA THR A 118 6.54 0.56 18.94
C THR A 118 6.05 -0.73 19.58
N THR A 119 5.25 -1.54 18.87
CA THR A 119 4.73 -2.82 19.39
C THR A 119 5.59 -4.03 19.05
N CYS A 120 6.48 -3.92 18.05
CA CYS A 120 7.34 -5.03 17.60
C CYS A 120 8.80 -4.90 18.05
N LEU A 121 9.18 -3.82 18.73
CA LEU A 121 10.47 -3.70 19.42
C LEU A 121 10.32 -4.22 20.87
N PRO A 122 11.07 -5.25 21.28
CA PRO A 122 11.14 -5.68 22.68
C PRO A 122 11.80 -4.63 23.58
#